data_AF-A0A075I0D9-F1
#
_entry.id   AF-A0A075I0D9-F1
#
_cell.length_a   1.000
_cell.length_b   1.000
_cell.length_c   1.000
_cell.angle_alpha   90.00
_cell.angle_beta   90.00
_cell.angle_gamma   90.00
#
_symmetry.space_group_name_H-M   'P 1'
#
loop_
_entity.id
_entity.type
_entity.pdbx_description
1 polymer ?
#
loop_
_entity_poly.entity_id
_entity_poly.type
_entity_poly.pdbx_seq_one_letter_code
_entity_poly.pdbx_strand_id
1 'polypeptide(L)'
;MFSLRNKIKTEVELQFSKISRPLNKYVYVSSMDKPQKKLLMGLIENPYDVLSASNKPDLVRILESTRRAVQSGSVSVKDIVKSVSQIDVLLTKLDTIIKEISAFGESKNDLESKLSIFNVEKLTQAENILTGHQNEKSDIEAKIKTLENEITDLIESLPKHIKSIQSKLNEISAVQYSIKPE
;
A
#
# COMPACT_ATOMS: atom_id res chain seq x y z
N MET A 1 4.51 5.92 -9.68
CA MET A 1 3.72 6.93 -8.94
C MET A 1 4.54 8.18 -8.58
N PHE A 2 5.71 8.04 -7.94
CA PHE A 2 6.61 9.16 -7.64
C PHE A 2 7.03 9.99 -8.87
N SER A 3 7.31 9.33 -10.01
CA SER A 3 7.65 10.01 -11.27
C SER A 3 6.50 10.89 -11.80
N LEU A 4 5.25 10.42 -11.72
CA LEU A 4 4.09 11.20 -12.18
C LEU A 4 3.79 12.40 -11.26
N ARG A 5 3.87 12.20 -9.93
CA ARG A 5 3.75 13.29 -8.96
C ARG A 5 4.80 14.38 -9.21
N ASN A 6 6.06 13.97 -9.38
CA ASN A 6 7.15 14.91 -9.64
C ASN A 6 6.94 15.64 -10.96
N LYS A 7 6.47 14.96 -12.01
CA LYS A 7 6.15 15.61 -13.28
C LYS A 7 5.08 16.70 -13.13
N ILE A 8 3.97 16.40 -12.45
CA ILE A 8 2.90 17.39 -12.20
C ILE A 8 3.46 18.55 -11.35
N LYS A 9 4.20 18.23 -10.28
CA LYS A 9 4.81 19.24 -9.40
C LYS A 9 5.76 20.17 -10.16
N THR A 10 6.66 19.61 -10.98
CA THR A 10 7.60 20.39 -11.79
C THR A 10 6.88 21.28 -12.80
N GLU A 11 5.82 20.80 -13.45
CA GLU A 11 5.04 21.62 -14.38
C GLU A 11 4.36 22.78 -13.65
N VAL A 12 3.77 22.51 -12.48
CA VAL A 12 3.17 23.55 -11.63
C VAL A 12 4.21 24.60 -11.23
N GLU A 13 5.35 24.16 -10.68
CA GLU A 13 6.46 25.04 -10.30
C GLU A 13 6.94 25.89 -11.48
N LEU A 14 7.05 25.29 -12.67
CA LEU A 14 7.43 26.00 -13.89
C LEU A 14 6.41 27.09 -14.26
N GLN A 15 5.11 26.80 -14.22
CA GLN A 15 4.09 27.82 -14.54
C GLN A 15 4.07 28.95 -13.51
N PHE A 16 4.19 28.64 -12.23
CA PHE A 16 4.19 29.63 -11.15
C PHE A 16 5.50 30.44 -11.08
N SER A 17 6.64 29.87 -11.48
CA SER A 17 7.92 30.59 -11.57
C SER A 17 7.84 31.81 -12.50
N LYS A 18 7.04 31.73 -13.57
CA LYS A 18 6.84 32.81 -14.55
C LYS A 18 6.15 34.03 -13.94
N ILE A 19 5.32 33.82 -12.92
CA ILE A 19 4.55 34.87 -12.24
C ILE A 19 5.00 35.10 -10.80
N SER A 20 6.15 34.56 -10.39
CA SER A 20 6.61 34.67 -9.00
C SER A 20 6.85 36.11 -8.58
N ARG A 21 7.42 36.95 -9.46
CA ARG A 21 7.70 38.37 -9.16
C ARG A 21 6.41 39.18 -8.89
N PRO A 22 5.39 39.17 -9.77
CA PRO A 22 4.15 39.89 -9.48
C PRO A 22 3.45 39.35 -8.23
N LEU A 23 3.42 38.03 -8.00
CA LEU A 23 2.85 37.45 -6.77
C LEU A 23 3.56 37.93 -5.50
N ASN A 24 4.90 37.84 -5.47
CA ASN A 24 5.71 38.27 -4.33
C ASN A 24 5.51 39.75 -3.99
N LYS A 25 5.45 40.61 -5.01
CA LYS A 25 5.19 42.04 -4.79
C LYS A 25 3.75 42.31 -4.37
N TYR A 26 2.79 41.56 -4.90
CA TYR A 26 1.39 41.71 -4.57
C TYR A 26 1.11 41.48 -3.08
N VAL A 27 1.87 40.60 -2.40
CA VAL A 27 1.79 40.39 -0.94
C VAL A 27 1.85 41.71 -0.14
N TYR A 28 2.68 42.65 -0.57
CA TYR A 28 2.93 43.91 0.15
C TYR A 28 1.87 44.98 -0.09
N VAL A 29 1.22 44.94 -1.26
CA VAL A 29 0.19 45.92 -1.66
C VAL A 29 -1.23 45.40 -1.48
N SER A 30 -1.38 44.10 -1.21
CA SER A 30 -2.68 43.46 -1.00
C SER A 30 -3.30 43.86 0.34
N SER A 31 -4.58 44.19 0.33
CA SER A 31 -5.41 44.38 1.54
C SER A 31 -6.19 43.11 1.89
N MET A 32 -5.60 41.94 1.62
CA MET A 32 -6.26 40.63 1.79
C MET A 32 -6.40 40.25 3.26
N ASP A 33 -7.46 39.50 3.56
CA ASP A 33 -7.68 38.90 4.87
C ASP A 33 -6.66 37.79 5.15
N LYS A 34 -6.55 37.40 6.43
CA LYS A 34 -5.54 36.45 6.90
C LYS A 34 -5.57 35.10 6.14
N PRO A 35 -6.75 34.49 5.85
CA PRO A 35 -6.82 33.25 5.07
C PRO A 35 -6.25 33.38 3.65
N GLN A 36 -6.60 34.43 2.91
CA GLN A 36 -6.13 34.59 1.54
C GLN A 36 -4.67 35.00 1.46
N LYS A 37 -4.19 35.79 2.42
CA LYS A 37 -2.76 36.09 2.53
C LYS A 37 -1.96 34.81 2.78
N LYS A 38 -2.47 33.89 3.60
CA LYS A 38 -1.86 32.56 3.79
C LYS A 38 -1.84 31.76 2.49
N LEU A 39 -2.94 31.77 1.73
CA LEU A 39 -3.04 31.07 0.46
C LEU A 39 -2.06 31.65 -0.58
N LEU A 40 -1.93 32.97 -0.66
CA LEU A 40 -0.96 33.66 -1.52
C LEU A 40 0.48 33.31 -1.14
N MET A 41 0.82 33.29 0.14
CA MET A 41 2.16 32.85 0.59
C MET A 41 2.43 31.39 0.21
N GLY A 42 1.43 30.51 0.36
CA GLY A 42 1.54 29.13 -0.08
C GLY A 42 1.73 28.97 -1.59
N LEU A 43 1.08 29.81 -2.41
CA LEU A 43 1.31 29.84 -3.87
C LEU A 43 2.74 30.24 -4.24
N ILE A 44 3.38 31.07 -3.42
CA ILE A 44 4.76 31.52 -3.62
C ILE A 44 5.76 30.44 -3.20
N GLU A 45 5.52 29.78 -2.07
CA GLU A 45 6.43 28.77 -1.52
C GLU A 45 6.28 27.38 -2.15
N ASN A 46 5.05 26.85 -2.18
CA ASN A 46 4.73 25.52 -2.73
C ASN A 46 3.35 25.54 -3.40
N PRO A 47 3.27 26.02 -4.66
CA PRO A 47 2.00 26.13 -5.38
C PRO A 47 1.27 24.79 -5.50
N TYR A 48 2.00 23.68 -5.64
CA TYR A 48 1.40 22.33 -5.72
C TYR A 48 0.52 21.99 -4.50
N ASP A 49 0.92 22.38 -3.29
CA ASP A 49 0.24 21.96 -2.06
C ASP A 49 -1.04 22.76 -1.78
N VAL A 50 -1.16 23.95 -2.39
CA VAL A 50 -2.33 24.83 -2.20
C VAL A 50 -3.36 24.72 -3.33
N LEU A 51 -2.99 24.13 -4.47
CA LEU A 51 -3.86 23.94 -5.63
C LEU A 51 -4.86 22.82 -5.36
N SER A 52 -6.08 23.20 -5.02
CA SER A 52 -7.19 22.28 -4.78
C SER A 52 -8.51 22.85 -5.30
N ALA A 53 -9.49 21.96 -5.51
CA ALA A 53 -10.85 22.37 -5.89
C ALA A 53 -11.50 23.27 -4.82
N SER A 54 -11.23 23.04 -3.54
CA SER A 54 -11.75 23.85 -2.44
C SER A 54 -11.19 25.28 -2.44
N ASN A 55 -9.92 25.45 -2.80
CA ASN A 55 -9.26 26.75 -2.82
C ASN A 55 -9.47 27.49 -4.15
N LYS A 56 -10.00 26.84 -5.19
CA LYS A 56 -10.14 27.40 -6.55
C LYS A 56 -10.72 28.82 -6.59
N PRO A 57 -11.84 29.15 -5.91
CA PRO A 57 -12.41 30.49 -5.99
C PRO A 57 -11.45 31.57 -5.47
N ASP A 58 -10.79 31.30 -4.34
CA ASP A 58 -9.81 32.22 -3.76
C ASP A 58 -8.55 32.33 -4.62
N LEU A 59 -8.09 31.22 -5.22
CA LEU A 59 -6.96 31.21 -6.15
C LEU A 59 -7.21 32.08 -7.39
N VAL A 60 -8.39 31.95 -8.01
CA VAL A 60 -8.80 32.80 -9.12
C VAL A 60 -8.81 34.26 -8.70
N ARG A 61 -9.39 34.57 -7.54
CA ARG A 61 -9.45 35.93 -7.00
C ARG A 61 -8.07 36.53 -6.77
N ILE A 62 -7.12 35.74 -6.25
CA ILE A 62 -5.72 36.15 -6.04
C ILE A 62 -5.04 36.45 -7.37
N LEU A 63 -5.16 35.55 -8.35
CA LEU A 63 -4.52 35.71 -9.66
C LEU A 63 -5.09 36.91 -10.43
N GLU A 64 -6.42 37.09 -10.44
CA GLU A 64 -7.04 38.25 -11.07
C GLU A 64 -6.67 39.57 -10.38
N SER A 65 -6.62 39.59 -9.05
CA SER A 65 -6.25 40.81 -8.32
C SER A 65 -4.78 41.16 -8.54
N THR A 66 -3.91 40.14 -8.60
CA THR A 66 -2.50 40.32 -8.98
C THR A 66 -2.39 40.87 -10.41
N ARG A 67 -3.17 40.33 -11.36
CA ARG A 67 -3.24 40.82 -12.74
C ARG A 67 -3.66 42.30 -12.80
N ARG A 68 -4.73 42.67 -12.10
CA ARG A 68 -5.22 44.06 -12.00
C ARG A 68 -4.18 44.98 -11.36
N ALA A 69 -3.47 44.51 -10.34
CA ALA A 69 -2.42 45.28 -9.68
C ALA A 69 -1.22 45.52 -10.61
N VAL A 70 -0.86 44.56 -11.45
CA VAL A 70 0.17 44.75 -12.50
C VAL A 70 -0.29 45.74 -13.56
N GLN A 71 -1.54 45.62 -14.03
CA GLN A 71 -2.10 46.51 -15.07
C GLN A 71 -2.23 47.96 -14.59
N SER A 72 -2.63 48.17 -13.34
CA SER A 72 -2.76 49.51 -12.74
C SER A 72 -1.42 50.16 -12.35
N GLY A 73 -0.31 49.44 -12.48
CA GLY A 73 1.01 49.91 -12.04
C GLY A 73 1.25 49.80 -10.53
N SER A 74 0.26 49.34 -9.75
CA SER A 74 0.39 49.09 -8.30
C SER A 74 1.44 48.03 -7.98
N VAL A 75 1.65 47.06 -8.88
CA VAL A 75 2.73 46.07 -8.82
C VAL A 75 3.72 46.31 -9.95
N SER A 76 4.93 46.76 -9.59
CA SER A 76 6.00 47.04 -10.55
C SER A 76 6.67 45.76 -11.06
N VAL A 77 6.51 45.49 -12.37
CA VAL A 77 7.16 44.41 -13.12
C VAL A 77 8.01 44.97 -14.27
N LYS A 78 8.92 44.17 -14.83
CA LYS A 78 9.78 44.58 -15.94
C LYS A 78 9.00 44.74 -17.26
N ASP A 79 8.06 43.83 -17.49
CA ASP A 79 7.25 43.77 -18.70
C ASP A 79 5.79 43.49 -18.30
N ILE A 80 4.97 44.53 -18.39
CA ILE A 80 3.56 44.49 -17.99
C ILE A 80 2.77 43.54 -18.89
N VAL A 81 2.92 43.67 -20.20
CA VAL A 81 2.18 42.89 -21.19
C VAL A 81 2.49 41.40 -21.02
N LYS A 82 3.77 41.05 -20.91
CA LYS A 82 4.20 39.66 -20.69
C LYS A 82 3.68 39.11 -19.36
N SER A 83 3.77 39.87 -18.28
CA SER A 83 3.33 39.41 -16.96
C SER A 83 1.82 39.15 -16.93
N VAL A 84 1.02 40.06 -17.52
CA VAL A 84 -0.43 39.91 -17.64
C VAL A 84 -0.78 38.68 -18.49
N SER A 85 -0.14 38.52 -19.64
CA SER A 85 -0.34 37.37 -20.52
C SER A 85 -0.01 36.04 -19.82
N GLN A 86 1.06 35.99 -19.03
CA GLN A 86 1.43 34.79 -18.26
C GLN A 86 0.38 34.46 -17.17
N ILE A 87 -0.20 35.46 -16.51
CA ILE A 87 -1.29 35.26 -15.55
C ILE A 87 -2.56 34.78 -16.26
N ASP A 88 -2.89 35.33 -17.43
CA ASP A 88 -4.05 34.90 -18.23
C ASP A 88 -3.90 33.43 -18.69
N VAL A 89 -2.71 33.04 -19.14
CA VAL A 89 -2.41 31.65 -19.49
C VAL A 89 -2.54 30.73 -18.27
N LEU A 90 -2.13 31.17 -17.09
CA LEU A 90 -2.30 30.37 -15.87
C LEU A 90 -3.78 30.23 -15.48
N LEU A 91 -4.55 31.32 -15.52
CA LEU A 91 -5.98 31.33 -15.23
C LEU A 91 -6.75 30.34 -16.11
N THR A 92 -6.45 30.31 -17.42
CA THR A 92 -7.08 29.36 -18.36
C THR A 92 -6.68 27.90 -18.11
N LYS A 93 -5.48 27.64 -17.58
CA LYS A 93 -4.98 26.29 -17.29
C LYS A 93 -5.29 25.80 -15.87
N LEU A 94 -5.72 26.69 -14.98
CA LEU A 94 -5.88 26.41 -13.56
C LEU A 94 -6.80 25.21 -13.31
N ASP A 95 -7.90 25.12 -14.05
CA ASP A 95 -8.85 24.01 -13.93
C ASP A 95 -8.24 22.67 -14.34
N THR A 96 -7.47 22.65 -15.42
CA THR A 96 -6.75 21.46 -15.87
C THR A 96 -5.73 21.02 -14.82
N ILE A 97 -4.95 21.96 -14.27
CA ILE A 97 -3.94 21.66 -13.24
C ILE A 97 -4.60 21.08 -11.97
N ILE A 98 -5.69 21.70 -11.49
CA ILE A 98 -6.40 21.22 -10.30
C ILE A 98 -6.99 19.82 -10.54
N LYS A 99 -7.52 19.57 -11.75
CA LYS A 99 -8.05 18.26 -12.14
C LYS A 99 -6.96 17.19 -12.16
N GLU A 100 -5.78 17.49 -12.70
CA GLU A 100 -4.63 16.57 -12.72
C GLU A 100 -4.15 16.22 -11.31
N ILE A 101 -4.04 17.21 -10.42
CA ILE A 101 -3.67 17.00 -9.01
C ILE A 101 -4.70 16.10 -8.32
N SER A 102 -5.99 16.39 -8.51
CA SER A 102 -7.09 15.64 -7.89
C SER A 102 -7.14 14.19 -8.37
N ALA A 103 -7.04 13.96 -9.68
CA ALA A 103 -7.02 12.62 -10.26
C ALA A 103 -5.83 11.78 -9.77
N PHE A 104 -4.67 12.41 -9.60
CA PHE A 104 -3.51 11.75 -8.99
C PHE A 104 -3.78 11.36 -7.53
N GLY A 105 -4.39 12.26 -6.74
CA GLY A 105 -4.77 12.01 -5.36
C GLY A 105 -5.77 10.85 -5.21
N GLU A 106 -6.80 10.83 -6.06
CA GLU A 106 -7.77 9.72 -6.11
C GLU A 106 -7.11 8.39 -6.46
N SER A 107 -6.23 8.39 -7.47
CA SER A 107 -5.47 7.19 -7.86
C SER A 107 -4.57 6.69 -6.74
N LYS A 108 -4.01 7.60 -5.93
CA LYS A 108 -3.21 7.27 -4.75
C LYS A 108 -4.07 6.60 -3.68
N ASN A 109 -5.20 7.19 -3.34
CA ASN A 109 -6.08 6.66 -2.30
C ASN A 109 -6.68 5.31 -2.71
N ASP A 110 -7.04 5.13 -3.99
CA ASP A 110 -7.49 3.84 -4.52
C ASP A 110 -6.40 2.75 -4.36
N LEU A 111 -5.16 3.05 -4.72
CA LEU A 111 -4.05 2.11 -4.52
C LEU A 111 -3.77 1.82 -3.03
N GLU A 112 -3.82 2.82 -2.16
CA GLU A 112 -3.68 2.63 -0.71
C GLU A 112 -4.80 1.73 -0.16
N SER A 113 -6.04 1.91 -0.62
CA SER A 113 -7.17 1.07 -0.23
C SER A 113 -7.01 -0.39 -0.67
N LYS A 114 -6.52 -0.61 -1.91
CA LYS A 114 -6.22 -1.95 -2.44
C LYS A 114 -5.08 -2.61 -1.68
N LEU A 115 -4.06 -1.84 -1.32
CA LEU A 115 -2.93 -2.33 -0.55
C LEU A 115 -3.33 -2.69 0.89
N SER A 116 -4.31 -1.99 1.47
CA SER A 116 -4.82 -2.28 2.82
C SER A 116 -5.41 -3.68 2.98
N ILE A 117 -5.76 -4.36 1.88
CA ILE A 117 -6.21 -5.76 1.89
C ILE A 117 -5.06 -6.71 2.23
N PHE A 118 -3.83 -6.35 1.85
CA PHE A 118 -2.63 -7.12 2.14
C PHE A 118 -2.23 -6.94 3.60
N ASN A 119 -2.77 -7.80 4.46
CA ASN A 119 -2.39 -7.86 5.86
C ASN A 119 -1.26 -8.89 6.06
N VAL A 120 -0.04 -8.37 6.17
CA VAL A 120 1.17 -9.18 6.37
C VAL A 120 1.09 -9.98 7.67
N GLU A 121 0.52 -9.43 8.74
CA GLU A 121 0.38 -10.15 10.01
C GLU A 121 -0.52 -11.38 9.89
N LYS A 122 -1.66 -11.25 9.18
CA LYS A 122 -2.55 -12.38 8.90
C LYS A 122 -1.87 -13.44 8.05
N LEU A 123 -1.06 -13.02 7.06
CA LEU A 123 -0.28 -13.95 6.25
C LEU A 123 0.74 -14.71 7.10
N THR A 124 1.52 -14.00 7.92
CA THR A 124 2.51 -14.61 8.83
C THR A 124 1.84 -15.54 9.84
N GLN A 125 0.66 -15.20 10.36
CA GLN A 125 -0.11 -16.09 11.22
C GLN A 125 -0.51 -17.39 10.49
N ALA A 126 -1.01 -17.28 9.25
CA ALA A 126 -1.37 -18.44 8.45
C ALA A 126 -0.14 -19.31 8.11
N GLU A 127 1.01 -18.72 7.81
CA GLU A 127 2.28 -19.43 7.57
C GLU A 127 2.76 -20.19 8.81
N ASN A 128 2.65 -19.57 10.00
CA ASN A 128 3.02 -20.22 11.26
C ASN A 128 2.10 -21.41 11.57
N ILE A 129 0.78 -21.22 11.39
CA ILE A 129 -0.21 -22.30 11.56
C ILE A 129 0.08 -23.46 10.60
N LEU A 130 0.34 -23.15 9.32
CA LEU A 130 0.68 -24.16 8.33
C LEU A 130 1.95 -24.94 8.71
N THR A 131 2.98 -24.23 9.18
CA THR A 131 4.23 -24.86 9.64
C THR A 131 3.98 -25.78 10.85
N GLY A 132 3.13 -25.34 11.79
CA GLY A 132 2.69 -26.16 12.92
C GLY A 132 2.03 -27.46 12.45
N HIS A 133 1.04 -27.37 11.57
CA HIS A 133 0.37 -28.54 11.00
C HIS A 133 1.31 -29.46 10.19
N GLN A 134 2.30 -28.89 9.50
CA GLN A 134 3.29 -29.68 8.75
C GLN A 134 4.15 -30.54 9.70
N ASN A 135 4.55 -29.97 10.85
CA ASN A 135 5.31 -30.69 11.88
C ASN A 135 4.45 -31.78 12.53
N GLU A 136 3.21 -31.45 12.91
CA GLU A 136 2.26 -32.43 13.47
C GLU A 136 2.03 -33.61 12.52
N LYS A 137 1.88 -33.33 11.22
CA LYS A 137 1.75 -34.37 10.19
C LYS A 137 2.97 -35.29 10.18
N SER A 138 4.17 -34.73 10.17
CA SER A 138 5.42 -35.51 10.17
C SER A 138 5.53 -36.41 11.41
N ASP A 139 5.16 -35.89 12.59
CA ASP A 139 5.17 -36.66 13.84
C ASP A 139 4.17 -37.82 13.81
N ILE A 140 2.96 -37.58 13.26
CA ILE A 140 1.94 -38.61 13.10
C ILE A 140 2.39 -39.67 12.10
N GLU A 141 2.97 -39.28 10.97
CA GLU A 141 3.51 -40.21 9.97
C GLU A 141 4.62 -41.10 10.56
N ALA A 142 5.51 -40.54 11.38
CA ALA A 142 6.53 -41.33 12.08
C ALA A 142 5.91 -42.35 13.04
N LYS A 143 4.89 -41.96 13.81
CA LYS A 143 4.17 -42.87 14.73
C LYS A 143 3.44 -43.97 13.99
N ILE A 144 2.78 -43.66 12.87
CA ILE A 144 2.11 -44.66 12.02
C ILE A 144 3.14 -45.71 11.56
N LYS A 145 4.31 -45.27 11.06
CA LYS A 145 5.36 -46.17 10.60
C LYS A 145 5.91 -47.06 11.72
N THR A 146 6.05 -46.53 12.94
CA THR A 146 6.44 -47.35 14.10
C THR A 146 5.40 -48.43 14.40
N LEU A 147 4.12 -48.08 14.42
CA LEU A 147 3.04 -49.04 14.66
C LEU A 147 2.94 -50.11 13.56
N GLU A 148 3.14 -49.73 12.29
CA GLU A 148 3.18 -50.66 11.16
C GLU A 148 4.31 -51.70 11.31
N ASN A 149 5.49 -51.26 11.77
CA ASN A 149 6.61 -52.17 12.04
C ASN A 149 6.29 -53.12 13.21
N GLU A 150 5.71 -52.62 14.31
CA GLU A 150 5.30 -53.44 15.46
C GLU A 150 4.27 -54.51 15.06
N ILE A 151 3.28 -54.14 14.24
CA ILE A 151 2.30 -55.09 13.70
C ILE A 151 2.99 -56.17 12.86
N THR A 152 3.96 -55.77 12.02
CA THR A 152 4.72 -56.70 11.18
C THR A 152 5.52 -57.70 12.04
N ASP A 153 6.22 -57.21 13.06
CA ASP A 153 7.00 -58.05 13.99
C ASP A 153 6.10 -59.04 14.76
N LEU A 154 4.90 -58.60 15.16
CA LEU A 154 3.91 -59.46 15.80
C LEU A 154 3.41 -60.55 14.84
N ILE A 155 3.08 -60.20 13.60
CA ILE A 155 2.65 -61.16 12.57
C ILE A 155 3.76 -62.20 12.29
N GLU A 156 5.03 -61.81 12.28
CA GLU A 156 6.15 -62.74 12.06
C GLU A 156 6.46 -63.63 13.28
N SER A 157 6.26 -63.11 14.49
CA SER A 157 6.59 -63.82 15.72
C SER A 157 5.47 -64.72 16.22
N LEU A 158 4.20 -64.39 15.98
CA LEU A 158 3.03 -65.17 16.43
C LEU A 158 3.10 -66.64 16.00
N PRO A 159 3.39 -67.00 14.73
CA PRO A 159 3.48 -68.40 14.31
C PRO A 159 4.59 -69.17 15.03
N LYS A 160 5.71 -68.51 15.37
CA LYS A 160 6.83 -69.12 16.10
C LYS A 160 6.41 -69.47 17.53
N HIS A 161 5.70 -68.56 18.19
CA HIS A 161 5.17 -68.78 19.54
C HIS A 161 4.10 -69.88 19.54
N ILE A 162 3.18 -69.89 18.58
CA ILE A 162 2.17 -70.95 18.41
C ILE A 162 2.84 -72.33 18.28
N LYS A 163 3.85 -72.46 17.40
CA LYS A 163 4.60 -73.70 17.23
C LYS A 163 5.31 -74.13 18.51
N SER A 164 5.94 -73.20 19.23
CA SER A 164 6.64 -73.48 20.48
C SER A 164 5.68 -74.01 21.56
N ILE A 165 4.53 -73.36 21.74
CA ILE A 165 3.50 -73.79 22.69
C ILE A 165 2.95 -75.16 22.30
N GLN A 166 2.63 -75.38 21.02
CA GLN A 166 2.13 -76.66 20.52
C GLN A 166 3.15 -77.80 20.77
N SER A 167 4.44 -77.54 20.56
CA SER A 167 5.50 -78.54 20.86
C SER A 167 5.53 -78.90 22.33
N LYS A 168 5.55 -77.90 23.23
CA LYS A 168 5.59 -78.14 24.68
C LYS A 168 4.35 -78.87 25.18
N LEU A 169 3.16 -78.53 24.67
CA LEU A 169 1.92 -79.22 25.03
C LEU A 169 1.94 -80.69 24.61
N ASN A 170 2.50 -81.00 23.45
CA ASN A 170 2.63 -82.37 22.95
C ASN A 170 3.70 -83.19 23.69
N GLU A 171 4.71 -82.55 24.29
CA GLU A 171 5.71 -83.22 25.11
C GLU A 171 5.17 -83.67 26.48
N ILE A 172 4.30 -82.87 27.09
CA ILE A 172 3.82 -83.09 28.47
C ILE A 172 2.51 -83.87 28.58
N SER A 173 1.89 -84.22 27.44
CA SER A 173 0.54 -84.80 27.38
C SER A 173 0.51 -86.03 26.47
N ALA A 174 -0.32 -87.02 26.84
CA ALA A 174 -0.61 -88.18 25.99
C ALA A 174 -1.58 -87.85 24.83
N VAL A 175 -2.14 -86.64 24.81
CA VAL A 175 -3.06 -86.14 23.76
C VAL A 175 -2.32 -85.21 22.82
N GLN A 176 -2.52 -85.38 21.52
CA GLN A 176 -1.92 -84.54 20.48
C GLN A 176 -2.73 -83.25 20.28
N TYR A 177 -2.12 -82.11 20.58
CA TYR A 177 -2.69 -80.78 20.41
C TYR A 177 -2.29 -80.17 19.06
N SER A 178 -3.25 -79.48 18.43
CA SER A 178 -3.06 -78.64 17.25
C SER A 178 -3.72 -77.28 17.52
N ILE A 179 -2.91 -76.21 17.52
CA ILE A 179 -3.40 -74.85 17.73
C ILE A 179 -3.62 -74.23 16.35
N LYS A 180 -4.86 -73.86 16.05
CA LYS A 180 -5.20 -73.11 14.84
C LYS A 180 -5.37 -71.64 15.20
N PRO A 181 -4.75 -70.70 14.47
CA PRO A 181 -5.15 -69.30 14.54
C PRO A 181 -6.58 -69.18 13.96
N GLU A 182 -7.47 -68.50 14.67
CA GLU A 182 -8.78 -68.06 14.15
C GLU A 182 -8.62 -66.92 13.14
#